data_AF-A0A1I6Q382-F1
#
_entry.id   AF-A0A1I6Q382-F1
#
_cell.length_a   1.000
_cell.length_b   1.000
_cell.length_c   1.000
_cell.angle_alpha   90.00
_cell.angle_beta   90.00
_cell.angle_gamma   90.00
#
_symmetry.space_group_name_H-M   'P 1'
#
loop_
_entity.id
_entity.type
_entity.pdbx_description
1 polymer ?
#
loop_
_entity_poly.entity_id
_entity_poly.type
_entity_poly.pdbx_seq_one_letter_code
_entity_poly.pdbx_strand_id
1 'polypeptide(L)'
;MTADQTLAQDLLKDLREAQAKLDAARAEAASLKVLLALRTHQHDQAWQEGQRFAAALAEAQTRAEAAATARAETQVDAQANAAASEAAAMADERTEAVRIVLGAVLASIGHRALDRRRFQDLIARAGREAPDQGPGAARHAVLLTEARRVLGIAQ
;
A
#
# COMPACT_ATOMS: atom_id res chain seq x y z
N MET A 1 40.50 -8.27 92.16
CA MET A 1 40.44 -8.94 90.86
C MET A 1 41.81 -8.85 90.23
N THR A 2 42.37 -9.96 89.74
CA THR A 2 43.75 -9.99 89.21
C THR A 2 43.78 -9.48 87.77
N ALA A 3 44.86 -8.83 87.35
CA ALA A 3 45.03 -8.27 86.00
C ALA A 3 44.87 -9.31 84.87
N ASP A 4 45.07 -10.58 85.20
CA ASP A 4 44.90 -11.72 84.30
C ASP A 4 43.41 -12.01 84.01
N GLN A 5 42.52 -11.79 84.98
CA GLN A 5 41.07 -11.93 84.80
C GLN A 5 40.50 -10.83 83.89
N THR A 6 41.02 -9.61 83.98
CA THR A 6 40.59 -8.50 83.13
C THR A 6 41.02 -8.70 81.68
N LEU A 7 42.25 -9.16 81.44
CA LEU A 7 42.75 -9.48 80.10
C LEU A 7 41.94 -10.60 79.43
N ALA A 8 41.63 -11.68 80.16
CA ALA A 8 40.80 -12.76 79.64
C ALA A 8 39.38 -12.27 79.29
N GLN A 9 38.83 -11.35 80.07
CA GLN A 9 37.50 -10.78 79.83
C GLN A 9 37.48 -9.84 78.62
N ASP A 10 38.54 -9.05 78.41
CA ASP A 10 38.70 -8.18 77.25
C ASP A 10 38.85 -8.99 75.95
N LEU A 11 39.65 -10.06 75.96
CA LEU A 11 39.77 -10.95 74.80
C LEU A 11 38.44 -11.64 74.43
N LEU A 12 37.66 -12.05 75.43
CA LEU A 12 36.33 -12.62 75.19
C LEU A 12 35.35 -11.59 74.61
N LYS A 13 35.49 -10.32 75.00
CA LYS A 13 34.71 -9.22 74.43
C LYS A 13 35.10 -8.98 72.97
N ASP A 14 36.39 -8.87 72.68
CA ASP A 14 36.90 -8.67 71.32
C ASP A 14 36.50 -9.82 70.38
N LEU A 15 36.53 -11.07 70.86
CA LEU A 15 36.06 -12.23 70.08
C LEU A 15 34.56 -12.16 69.78
N ARG A 16 33.73 -11.72 70.72
CA ARG A 16 32.29 -11.53 70.48
C ARG A 16 32.02 -10.40 69.51
N GLU A 17 32.76 -9.30 69.61
CA GLU A 17 32.66 -8.19 68.66
C GLU A 17 33.09 -8.61 67.25
N ALA A 18 34.17 -9.39 67.13
CA ALA A 18 34.61 -9.95 65.86
C ALA A 18 33.57 -10.92 65.27
N GLN A 19 32.96 -11.76 66.12
CA GLN A 19 31.89 -12.67 65.70
C GLN A 19 30.66 -11.90 65.19
N ALA A 20 30.23 -10.86 65.91
CA ALA A 20 29.12 -10.02 65.47
C ALA A 20 29.40 -9.32 64.13
N LYS A 21 30.63 -8.83 63.92
CA LYS A 21 31.05 -8.24 62.63
C LYS A 21 31.04 -9.26 61.50
N LEU A 22 31.48 -10.49 61.75
CA LEU A 22 31.44 -11.57 60.75
C LEU A 22 30.01 -11.94 60.36
N ASP A 23 29.10 -12.02 61.33
CA ASP A 23 27.70 -12.36 61.04
C ASP A 23 27.00 -11.21 60.30
N ALA A 24 27.30 -9.95 60.63
CA ALA A 24 26.84 -8.79 59.88
C ALA A 24 27.36 -8.79 58.42
N ALA A 25 28.67 -9.03 58.22
CA ALA A 25 29.26 -9.10 56.89
C ALA A 25 28.68 -10.26 56.06
N ARG A 26 28.34 -11.40 56.69
CA ARG A 26 27.65 -12.51 56.02
C ARG A 26 26.23 -12.14 55.61
N ALA A 27 25.50 -11.42 56.45
CA ALA A 27 24.16 -10.93 56.12
C ALA A 27 24.20 -9.92 54.95
N GLU A 28 25.17 -9.01 54.94
CA GLU A 28 25.40 -8.07 53.83
C GLU A 28 25.79 -8.80 52.53
N ALA A 29 26.70 -9.79 52.61
CA ALA A 29 27.06 -10.59 51.44
C ALA A 29 25.85 -11.36 50.87
N ALA A 30 24.95 -11.84 51.74
CA ALA A 30 23.72 -12.49 51.31
C ALA A 30 22.75 -11.51 50.63
N SER A 31 22.55 -10.31 51.17
CA SER A 31 21.66 -9.30 50.57
C SER A 31 22.19 -8.82 49.21
N LEU A 32 23.51 -8.61 49.09
CA LEU A 32 24.13 -8.22 47.82
C LEU A 32 23.98 -9.30 46.74
N LYS A 33 24.10 -10.58 47.11
CA LYS A 33 23.85 -11.69 46.17
C LYS A 33 22.42 -11.68 45.64
N VAL A 34 21.44 -11.43 46.51
CA VAL A 34 20.03 -11.32 46.11
C VAL A 34 19.81 -10.13 45.17
N LEU A 35 20.38 -8.97 45.50
CA LEU A 35 20.28 -7.78 44.64
C LEU A 35 20.93 -7.99 43.27
N LEU A 36 22.08 -8.67 43.22
CA LEU A 36 22.75 -9.01 41.97
C LEU A 36 21.89 -9.96 41.13
N ALA A 37 21.34 -11.02 41.73
CA ALA A 37 20.46 -11.95 41.04
C ALA A 37 19.18 -11.28 40.51
N LEU A 38 18.58 -10.37 41.30
CA LEU A 38 17.43 -9.59 40.87
C LEU A 38 17.81 -8.68 39.68
N ARG A 39 18.97 -8.02 39.75
CA ARG A 39 19.43 -7.12 38.69
C ARG A 39 19.72 -7.86 37.38
N THR A 40 20.35 -9.03 37.44
CA THR A 40 20.60 -9.86 36.25
C THR A 40 19.28 -10.34 35.65
N HIS A 41 18.35 -10.79 36.49
CA HIS A 41 17.04 -11.22 36.02
C HIS A 41 16.26 -10.10 35.33
N GLN A 42 16.26 -8.89 35.92
CA GLN A 42 15.63 -7.71 35.32
C GLN A 42 16.29 -7.33 33.98
N HIS A 43 17.61 -7.45 33.88
CA HIS A 43 18.33 -7.18 32.64
C HIS A 43 17.95 -8.20 31.55
N ASP A 44 17.91 -9.48 31.89
CA ASP A 44 17.52 -10.55 30.95
C ASP A 44 16.07 -10.36 30.48
N GLN A 45 15.16 -9.98 31.38
CA GLN A 45 13.78 -9.67 31.03
C GLN A 45 13.69 -8.49 30.06
N ALA A 46 14.36 -7.37 30.36
CA ALA A 46 14.36 -6.21 29.48
C ALA A 46 14.95 -6.52 28.10
N TRP A 47 16.01 -7.36 28.06
CA TRP A 47 16.58 -7.83 26.80
C TRP A 47 15.58 -8.67 25.99
N GLN A 48 14.90 -9.61 26.64
CA GLN A 48 13.90 -10.47 25.98
C GLN A 48 12.71 -9.65 25.46
N GLU A 49 12.23 -8.67 26.22
CA GLU A 49 11.17 -7.76 25.79
C GLU A 49 11.60 -6.95 24.58
N GLY A 50 12.82 -6.40 24.59
CA GLY A 50 13.40 -5.71 23.43
C GLY A 50 13.43 -6.59 22.17
N GLN A 51 13.83 -7.85 22.31
CA GLN A 51 13.83 -8.82 21.20
C GLN A 51 12.41 -9.12 20.68
N ARG A 52 11.43 -9.26 21.58
CA ARG A 52 10.03 -9.47 21.20
C ARG A 52 9.46 -8.27 20.43
N PHE A 53 9.75 -7.05 20.88
CA PHE A 53 9.32 -5.85 20.17
C PHE A 53 10.00 -5.70 18.80
N ALA A 54 11.30 -5.99 18.71
CA ALA A 54 12.01 -5.99 17.44
C ALA A 54 11.42 -7.01 16.45
N ALA A 55 11.12 -8.22 16.91
CA ALA A 55 10.47 -9.25 16.10
C ALA A 55 9.07 -8.84 15.64
N ALA A 56 8.25 -8.29 16.55
CA ALA A 56 6.92 -7.81 16.22
C ALA A 56 6.93 -6.65 15.21
N LEU A 57 7.92 -5.76 15.30
CA LEU A 57 8.11 -4.66 14.35
C LEU A 57 8.54 -5.19 12.98
N ALA A 58 9.47 -6.15 12.92
CA ALA A 58 9.86 -6.80 11.67
C ALA A 58 8.67 -7.51 11.00
N GLU A 59 7.85 -8.24 11.77
CA GLU A 59 6.63 -8.87 11.25
C GLU A 59 5.58 -7.84 10.79
N ALA A 60 5.44 -6.71 11.49
CA ALA A 60 4.58 -5.63 11.05
C ALA A 60 5.07 -4.99 9.75
N GLN A 61 6.38 -4.83 9.59
CA GLN A 61 7.00 -4.31 8.36
C GLN A 61 6.77 -5.26 7.19
N THR A 62 7.03 -6.56 7.35
CA THR A 62 6.79 -7.54 6.27
C THR A 62 5.31 -7.62 5.88
N ARG A 63 4.39 -7.53 6.85
CA ARG A 63 2.95 -7.44 6.57
C ARG A 63 2.58 -6.15 5.86
N ALA A 64 3.18 -5.01 6.23
CA ALA A 64 2.93 -3.74 5.57
C ALA A 64 3.45 -3.73 4.12
N GLU A 65 4.63 -4.32 3.89
CA GLU A 65 5.21 -4.50 2.55
C GLU A 65 4.34 -5.42 1.70
N ALA A 66 3.94 -6.58 2.21
CA ALA A 66 3.04 -7.50 1.50
C ALA A 66 1.67 -6.87 1.22
N ALA A 67 1.14 -6.06 2.13
CA ALA A 67 -0.10 -5.31 1.89
C ALA A 67 0.09 -4.21 0.84
N ALA A 68 1.27 -3.57 0.78
CA ALA A 68 1.60 -2.58 -0.23
C ALA A 68 1.73 -3.22 -1.62
N THR A 69 2.39 -4.38 -1.74
CA THR A 69 2.48 -5.11 -3.01
C THR A 69 1.10 -5.58 -3.49
N ALA A 70 0.28 -6.15 -2.60
CA ALA A 70 -1.09 -6.58 -2.95
C ALA A 70 -1.99 -5.39 -3.39
N ARG A 71 -1.80 -4.21 -2.80
CA ARG A 71 -2.50 -2.99 -3.24
C ARG A 71 -2.00 -2.50 -4.60
N ALA A 72 -0.70 -2.59 -4.87
CA ALA A 72 -0.14 -2.22 -6.16
C ALA A 72 -0.66 -3.15 -7.27
N GLU A 73 -0.70 -4.45 -7.03
CA GLU A 73 -1.26 -5.44 -7.97
C GLU A 73 -2.74 -5.15 -8.26
N THR A 74 -3.56 -4.97 -7.23
CA THR A 74 -5.00 -4.66 -7.42
C THR A 74 -5.24 -3.32 -8.11
N GLN A 75 -4.38 -2.31 -7.90
CA GLN A 75 -4.43 -1.04 -8.64
C GLN A 75 -4.08 -1.22 -10.12
N VAL A 76 -3.05 -2.00 -10.44
CA VAL A 76 -2.66 -2.30 -11.83
C VAL A 76 -3.79 -3.04 -12.54
N ASP A 77 -4.40 -4.03 -11.91
CA ASP A 77 -5.54 -4.77 -12.48
C ASP A 77 -6.76 -3.87 -12.68
N ALA A 78 -7.05 -2.98 -11.72
CA ALA A 78 -8.14 -2.02 -11.84
C ALA A 78 -7.89 -1.01 -12.97
N GLN A 79 -6.66 -0.52 -13.13
CA GLN A 79 -6.27 0.36 -14.23
C GLN A 79 -6.35 -0.35 -15.59
N ALA A 80 -5.89 -1.59 -15.66
CA ALA A 80 -5.97 -2.40 -16.88
C ALA A 80 -7.43 -2.63 -17.28
N ASN A 81 -8.31 -2.94 -16.33
CA ASN A 81 -9.75 -3.10 -16.58
C ASN A 81 -10.42 -1.79 -16.99
N ALA A 82 -10.06 -0.66 -16.37
CA ALA A 82 -10.57 0.65 -16.75
C ALA A 82 -10.16 1.01 -18.18
N ALA A 83 -8.88 0.83 -18.52
CA ALA A 83 -8.37 1.06 -19.87
C ALA A 83 -9.03 0.13 -20.91
N ALA A 84 -9.25 -1.14 -20.57
CA ALA A 84 -9.95 -2.09 -21.43
C ALA A 84 -11.42 -1.70 -21.64
N SER A 85 -12.11 -1.26 -20.59
CA SER A 85 -13.49 -0.76 -20.67
C SER A 85 -13.58 0.50 -21.54
N GLU A 86 -12.63 1.43 -21.40
CA GLU A 86 -12.58 2.64 -22.22
C GLU A 86 -12.30 2.31 -23.69
N ALA A 87 -11.37 1.40 -23.97
CA ALA A 87 -11.08 0.93 -25.32
C ALA A 87 -12.30 0.24 -25.97
N ALA A 88 -13.05 -0.56 -25.20
CA ALA A 88 -14.30 -1.17 -25.66
C ALA A 88 -15.35 -0.11 -25.98
N ALA A 89 -15.56 0.88 -25.10
CA ALA A 89 -16.48 1.99 -25.36
C ALA A 89 -16.09 2.79 -26.61
N MET A 90 -14.80 3.04 -26.83
CA MET A 90 -14.32 3.68 -28.06
C MET A 90 -14.60 2.83 -29.30
N ALA A 91 -14.46 1.49 -29.22
CA ALA A 91 -14.76 0.59 -30.33
C ALA A 91 -16.26 0.56 -30.67
N ASP A 92 -17.12 0.62 -29.66
CA ASP A 92 -18.57 0.70 -29.83
C ASP A 92 -18.97 2.01 -30.50
N GLU A 93 -18.42 3.15 -30.06
CA GLU A 93 -18.67 4.47 -30.66
C GLU A 93 -18.20 4.53 -32.12
N ARG A 94 -17.05 3.93 -32.44
CA ARG A 94 -16.58 3.80 -33.83
C ARG A 94 -17.54 2.95 -34.68
N THR A 95 -18.06 1.87 -34.12
CA THR A 95 -19.03 0.99 -34.81
C THR A 95 -20.33 1.73 -35.08
N GLU A 96 -20.82 2.50 -34.11
CA GLU A 96 -22.03 3.30 -34.27
C GLU A 96 -21.84 4.42 -35.30
N ALA A 97 -20.66 5.06 -35.32
CA ALA A 97 -20.30 6.03 -36.36
C ALA A 97 -20.39 5.41 -37.76
N VAL A 98 -19.86 4.20 -37.97
CA VAL A 98 -19.93 3.49 -39.25
C VAL A 98 -21.37 3.16 -39.63
N ARG A 99 -22.21 2.72 -38.67
CA ARG A 99 -23.63 2.47 -38.91
C ARG A 99 -24.38 3.72 -39.36
N ILE A 100 -24.10 4.86 -38.72
CA ILE A 100 -24.67 6.15 -39.10
C ILE A 100 -24.26 6.54 -40.52
N VAL A 101 -22.98 6.39 -40.87
CA VAL A 101 -22.49 6.67 -42.23
C VAL A 101 -23.20 5.77 -43.24
N LEU A 102 -23.26 4.47 -42.98
CA LEU A 102 -23.94 3.52 -43.87
C LEU A 102 -25.43 3.86 -44.02
N GLY A 103 -26.12 4.17 -42.93
CA GLY A 103 -27.51 4.62 -42.94
C GLY A 103 -27.70 5.90 -43.77
N ALA A 104 -26.80 6.88 -43.61
CA ALA A 104 -26.82 8.12 -44.39
C ALA A 104 -26.53 7.87 -45.88
N VAL A 105 -25.61 6.95 -46.22
CA VAL A 105 -25.35 6.53 -47.61
C VAL A 105 -26.62 5.93 -48.20
N LEU A 106 -27.20 4.91 -47.55
CA LEU A 106 -28.40 4.23 -48.04
C LEU A 106 -29.59 5.20 -48.22
N ALA A 107 -29.78 6.12 -47.27
CA ALA A 107 -30.83 7.14 -47.35
C ALA A 107 -30.59 8.18 -48.46
N SER A 108 -29.37 8.28 -48.97
CA SER A 108 -28.95 9.24 -50.00
C SER A 108 -28.77 8.62 -51.39
N ILE A 109 -28.97 7.31 -51.54
CA ILE A 109 -28.96 6.65 -52.86
C ILE A 109 -30.24 7.02 -53.61
N GLY A 110 -30.09 7.72 -54.75
CA GLY A 110 -31.18 8.01 -55.69
C GLY A 110 -31.25 6.98 -56.83
N HIS A 111 -32.16 7.21 -57.78
CA HIS A 111 -32.43 6.28 -58.90
C HIS A 111 -31.23 6.04 -59.85
N ARG A 112 -30.24 6.93 -59.87
CA ARG A 112 -29.04 6.82 -60.75
C ARG A 112 -27.70 7.07 -60.05
N ALA A 113 -27.66 7.75 -58.91
CA ALA A 113 -26.42 8.12 -58.21
C ALA A 113 -26.69 8.52 -56.75
N LEU A 114 -25.61 8.65 -55.97
CA LEU A 114 -25.62 9.19 -54.61
C LEU A 114 -25.87 10.71 -54.61
N ASP A 115 -26.90 11.17 -53.87
CA ASP A 115 -27.11 12.59 -53.62
C ASP A 115 -26.13 13.09 -52.56
N ARG A 116 -25.11 13.81 -53.02
CA ARG A 116 -24.03 14.34 -52.18
C ARG A 116 -24.53 15.36 -51.15
N ARG A 117 -25.52 16.19 -51.49
CA ARG A 117 -26.02 17.24 -50.58
C ARG A 117 -26.78 16.61 -49.42
N ARG A 118 -27.69 15.68 -49.75
CA ARG A 118 -28.46 14.93 -48.74
C ARG A 118 -27.56 14.14 -47.80
N PHE A 119 -26.52 13.51 -48.33
CA PHE A 119 -25.53 12.80 -47.52
C PHE A 119 -24.77 13.74 -46.57
N GLN A 120 -24.28 14.87 -47.08
CA GLN A 120 -23.56 15.87 -46.27
C GLN A 120 -24.42 16.44 -45.14
N ASP A 121 -25.69 16.73 -45.40
CA ASP A 121 -26.62 17.27 -44.39
C ASP A 121 -26.85 16.25 -43.25
N LEU A 122 -27.01 14.97 -43.59
CA LEU A 122 -27.19 13.89 -42.61
C LEU A 122 -25.94 13.69 -41.75
N ILE A 123 -24.74 13.71 -42.35
CA ILE A 123 -23.48 13.59 -41.61
C ILE A 123 -23.22 14.84 -40.75
N ALA A 124 -23.49 16.04 -41.26
CA ALA A 124 -23.31 17.29 -40.50
C ALA A 124 -24.24 17.34 -39.28
N ARG A 125 -25.47 16.82 -39.40
CA ARG A 125 -26.37 16.66 -38.25
C ARG A 125 -25.83 15.65 -37.25
N ALA A 126 -25.42 14.47 -37.72
CA ALA A 126 -24.88 13.43 -36.85
C ALA A 126 -23.57 13.83 -36.16
N GLY A 127 -22.75 14.69 -36.80
CA GLY A 127 -21.54 15.26 -36.23
C GLY A 127 -21.82 16.27 -35.11
N ARG A 128 -22.86 17.10 -35.24
CA ARG A 128 -23.29 18.03 -34.17
C ARG A 128 -23.88 17.32 -32.95
N GLU A 129 -24.42 16.11 -33.14
CA GLU A 129 -24.97 15.28 -32.07
C GLU A 129 -23.89 14.41 -31.39
N ALA A 130 -22.67 14.35 -31.95
CA ALA A 130 -21.58 13.56 -31.38
C ALA A 130 -20.84 14.34 -30.27
N PRO A 131 -20.53 13.72 -29.12
CA PRO A 131 -19.71 14.37 -28.08
C PRO A 131 -18.25 14.56 -28.53
N ASP A 132 -17.66 15.72 -28.20
CA ASP A 132 -16.26 16.04 -28.54
C ASP A 132 -15.23 15.51 -27.53
N GLN A 133 -15.69 14.88 -26.43
CA GLN A 133 -14.85 14.43 -25.33
C GLN A 133 -15.11 12.96 -24.99
N GLY A 134 -14.09 12.30 -24.44
CA GLY A 134 -14.16 10.90 -24.02
C GLY A 134 -14.36 9.92 -25.20
N PRO A 135 -14.94 8.74 -24.95
CA PRO A 135 -15.14 7.73 -26.00
C PRO A 135 -15.95 8.22 -27.20
N GLY A 136 -16.88 9.15 -26.98
CA GLY A 136 -17.70 9.76 -28.04
C GLY A 136 -16.90 10.57 -29.06
N ALA A 137 -15.71 11.07 -28.69
CA ALA A 137 -14.83 11.78 -29.63
C ALA A 137 -14.36 10.86 -30.78
N ALA A 138 -14.26 9.54 -30.52
CA ALA A 138 -13.91 8.56 -31.55
C ALA A 138 -14.96 8.52 -32.68
N ARG A 139 -16.24 8.76 -32.36
CA ARG A 139 -17.31 8.83 -33.35
C ARG A 139 -17.14 10.03 -34.29
N HIS A 140 -16.79 11.22 -33.77
CA HIS A 140 -16.58 12.39 -34.61
C HIS A 140 -15.42 12.19 -35.61
N ALA A 141 -14.32 11.59 -35.16
CA ALA A 141 -13.17 11.27 -36.02
C ALA A 141 -13.53 10.28 -37.15
N VAL A 142 -14.29 9.23 -36.82
CA VAL A 142 -14.73 8.23 -37.81
C VAL A 142 -15.74 8.82 -38.79
N LEU A 143 -16.74 9.59 -38.32
CA LEU A 143 -17.72 10.25 -39.19
C LEU A 143 -17.04 11.12 -40.25
N LEU A 144 -16.05 11.93 -39.86
CA LEU A 144 -15.29 12.77 -40.80
C LEU A 144 -14.47 11.93 -41.79
N THR A 145 -13.78 10.90 -41.32
CA THR A 145 -12.90 10.07 -42.15
C THR A 145 -13.71 9.28 -43.18
N GLU A 146 -14.78 8.61 -42.75
CA GLU A 146 -15.61 7.80 -43.62
C GLU A 146 -16.46 8.67 -44.57
N ALA A 147 -16.93 9.84 -44.13
CA ALA A 147 -17.63 10.76 -45.03
C ALA A 147 -16.73 11.29 -46.16
N ARG A 148 -15.46 11.60 -45.87
CA ARG A 148 -14.48 11.97 -46.91
C ARG A 148 -14.25 10.83 -47.89
N ARG A 149 -14.15 9.59 -47.39
CA ARG A 149 -13.98 8.38 -48.21
C ARG A 149 -15.16 8.17 -49.16
N VAL A 150 -16.40 8.30 -48.67
CA VAL A 150 -17.62 8.18 -49.48
C VAL A 150 -17.70 9.28 -50.55
N LEU A 151 -17.28 10.50 -50.21
CA LEU A 151 -17.27 11.63 -51.14
C LEU A 151 -16.11 11.60 -52.15
N GLY A 152 -15.17 10.65 -52.01
CA GLY A 152 -13.99 10.52 -52.87
C GLY A 152 -12.96 11.64 -52.67
N ILE A 153 -12.97 12.29 -51.51
CA ILE A 153 -12.01 13.33 -51.15
C ILE A 153 -10.81 12.61 -50.51
N ALA A 154 -9.65 12.68 -51.17
CA ALA A 154 -8.43 12.00 -50.71
C ALA A 154 -8.02 12.43 -49.29
N GLN A 155 -7.38 11.51 -48.55
CA GLN A 155 -6.93 11.69 -47.15
C GLN A 155 -5.95 12.84 -46.99
#